data_AF-A0A7X1UTL0-F1
#
_entry.id   AF-A0A7X1UTL0-F1
#
_cell.length_a   1.000
_cell.length_b   1.000
_cell.length_c   1.000
_cell.angle_alpha   90.00
_cell.angle_beta   90.00
_cell.angle_gamma   90.00
#
_symmetry.space_group_name_H-M   'P 1'
#
loop_
_entity.id
_entity.type
_entity.pdbx_description
1 polymer ?
#
loop_
_entity_poly.entity_id
_entity_poly.type
_entity_poly.pdbx_seq_one_letter_code
_entity_poly.pdbx_strand_id
1 'polypeptide(L)'
;MSRSIDLLKHRYLKNIKENPELFVGIELEYPVVNLEEDATDIEVIKYLFRYLVSYFDLTVEKVDDFGTPIQLVDPVSQDTILFEVSYTTIEFAFGKAETIQEVEERFSIYMAAIQKKLAESNHAIVGCGIHPNWDKNKNCPVAYPRYQMLMDYLNLSRNATKSDLHQFPEYGAFICGSQVQLDVSKSNYLRVINAFTQIEAVKAYLFANSEFTGANWDTKISRDIFWEESMHGIYPENVGVNARLFKDEDDFFDYLDHSAIFTAERDEQTYYFYPIQARDYLATPEIQAYALNGDEIIIYPQEKDFETHRSYQYQDLTTRGTVEFRSVCTQPLDRTFASTAFHLGLLVNLDKLEAYLEAAPFFKEFGKNYKFLRRQFSKKKLTDEEETAIIEISKDLLLLAEEGLEMRNKQEMTYLQPLKEELSL
;
A
#
# COMPACT_ATOMS: atom_id res chain seq x y z
N MET A 1 -13.90 -6.76 -27.10
CA MET A 1 -13.67 -6.21 -25.74
C MET A 1 -14.78 -6.77 -24.86
N SER A 2 -14.43 -7.41 -23.73
CA SER A 2 -15.43 -7.96 -22.80
C SER A 2 -16.12 -6.79 -22.06
N ARG A 3 -17.34 -7.03 -21.55
CA ARG A 3 -18.07 -6.03 -20.78
C ARG A 3 -17.31 -5.63 -19.50
N SER A 4 -16.60 -6.57 -18.88
CA SER A 4 -15.76 -6.34 -17.70
C SER A 4 -14.60 -5.38 -18.00
N ILE A 5 -13.90 -5.54 -19.13
CA ILE A 5 -12.85 -4.59 -19.56
C ILE A 5 -13.44 -3.18 -19.76
N ASP A 6 -14.61 -3.04 -20.38
CA ASP A 6 -15.25 -1.74 -20.56
C ASP A 6 -15.55 -1.05 -19.21
N LEU A 7 -16.02 -1.82 -18.22
CA LEU A 7 -16.30 -1.32 -16.86
C LEU A 7 -15.02 -0.92 -16.13
N LEU A 8 -13.95 -1.73 -16.24
CA LEU A 8 -12.64 -1.40 -15.68
C LEU A 8 -12.04 -0.15 -16.32
N LYS A 9 -12.05 -0.05 -17.65
CA LYS A 9 -11.60 1.15 -18.37
C LYS A 9 -12.39 2.38 -17.93
N HIS A 10 -13.72 2.28 -17.87
CA HIS A 10 -14.55 3.39 -17.41
C HIS A 10 -14.18 3.81 -15.98
N ARG A 11 -13.99 2.85 -15.08
CA ARG A 11 -13.63 3.12 -13.69
C ARG A 11 -12.32 3.88 -13.55
N TYR A 12 -11.27 3.41 -14.21
CA TYR A 12 -9.91 3.89 -13.99
C TYR A 12 -9.51 5.05 -14.91
N LEU A 13 -10.10 5.15 -16.11
CA LEU A 13 -9.75 6.19 -17.09
C LEU A 13 -10.73 7.37 -17.11
N LYS A 14 -11.84 7.35 -16.36
CA LYS A 14 -12.78 8.49 -16.38
C LYS A 14 -12.18 9.80 -15.88
N ASN A 15 -11.23 9.74 -14.94
CA ASN A 15 -10.68 10.91 -14.26
C ASN A 15 -9.24 11.26 -14.65
N ILE A 16 -8.58 10.43 -15.47
CA ILE A 16 -7.22 10.69 -15.93
C ILE A 16 -7.19 11.89 -16.90
N LYS A 17 -6.24 12.79 -16.70
CA LYS A 17 -6.11 14.05 -17.45
C LYS A 17 -5.06 13.91 -18.55
N GLU A 18 -5.11 14.77 -19.58
CA GLU A 18 -4.05 14.84 -20.60
C GLU A 18 -2.78 15.53 -20.06
N ASN A 19 -2.95 16.61 -19.30
CA ASN A 19 -1.87 17.40 -18.71
C ASN A 19 -2.21 17.70 -17.24
N PRO A 20 -2.06 16.73 -16.33
CA PRO A 20 -2.26 16.98 -14.91
C PRO A 20 -1.15 17.89 -14.35
N GLU A 21 -1.51 18.70 -13.37
CA GLU A 21 -0.53 19.25 -12.43
C GLU A 21 -0.04 18.11 -11.54
N LEU A 22 1.26 18.09 -11.22
CA LEU A 22 1.87 17.04 -10.40
C LEU A 22 1.79 17.40 -8.92
N PHE A 23 0.87 16.77 -8.20
CA PHE A 23 0.81 16.79 -6.74
C PHE A 23 1.42 15.52 -6.14
N VAL A 24 1.71 15.59 -4.85
CA VAL A 24 2.18 14.47 -4.04
C VAL A 24 1.07 14.12 -3.05
N GLY A 25 0.47 12.93 -3.20
CA GLY A 25 -0.37 12.31 -2.17
C GLY A 25 0.46 11.33 -1.36
N ILE A 26 0.43 11.42 -0.03
CA ILE A 26 1.21 10.54 0.85
C ILE A 26 0.26 9.88 1.83
N GLU A 27 0.37 8.55 1.96
CA GLU A 27 -0.34 7.75 2.96
C GLU A 27 0.69 6.99 3.80
N LEU A 28 0.64 7.18 5.13
CA LEU A 28 1.60 6.60 6.08
C LEU A 28 0.88 5.81 7.16
N GLU A 29 1.17 4.51 7.25
CA GLU A 29 0.62 3.64 8.30
C GLU A 29 1.68 3.41 9.37
N TYR A 30 1.32 3.55 10.64
CA TYR A 30 2.23 3.29 11.75
C TYR A 30 1.59 2.45 12.86
N PRO A 31 2.29 1.43 13.38
CA PRO A 31 1.88 0.75 14.60
C PRO A 31 2.06 1.65 15.82
N VAL A 32 1.11 1.56 16.75
CA VAL A 32 1.21 2.10 18.10
C VAL A 32 1.59 0.96 19.04
N VAL A 33 2.74 1.07 19.70
CA VAL A 33 3.26 0.03 20.60
C VAL A 33 3.14 0.44 22.06
N ASN A 34 2.96 -0.55 22.93
CA ASN A 34 3.26 -0.42 24.36
C ASN A 34 4.79 -0.56 24.55
N LEU A 35 5.41 0.41 25.23
CA LEU A 35 6.86 0.49 25.42
C LEU A 35 7.40 -0.54 26.43
N GLU A 36 6.54 -1.23 27.18
CA GLU A 36 6.89 -2.41 27.98
C GLU A 36 6.89 -3.71 27.16
N GLU A 37 6.79 -3.61 25.83
CA GLU A 37 6.67 -4.75 24.91
C GLU A 37 5.44 -5.63 25.18
N ASP A 38 4.39 -5.12 25.81
CA ASP A 38 3.13 -5.84 25.98
C ASP A 38 2.15 -5.56 24.82
N ALA A 39 0.98 -6.20 24.85
CA ALA A 39 -0.12 -5.86 23.95
C ALA A 39 -0.46 -4.36 24.04
N THR A 40 -0.69 -3.75 22.89
CA THR A 40 -1.10 -2.36 22.78
C THR A 40 -2.50 -2.18 23.37
N ASP A 41 -2.66 -1.21 24.28
CA ASP A 41 -3.96 -0.91 24.89
C ASP A 41 -4.85 -0.12 23.91
N ILE A 42 -5.87 -0.80 23.37
CA ILE A 42 -6.82 -0.23 22.42
C ILE A 42 -7.58 0.96 23.02
N GLU A 43 -7.88 0.97 24.32
CA GLU A 43 -8.63 2.06 24.93
C GLU A 43 -7.81 3.34 25.03
N VAL A 44 -6.48 3.23 25.17
CA VAL A 44 -5.55 4.37 25.06
C VAL A 44 -5.65 5.01 23.67
N ILE A 45 -5.68 4.20 22.61
CA ILE A 45 -5.71 4.72 21.24
C ILE A 45 -7.08 5.29 20.86
N LYS A 46 -8.17 4.64 21.29
CA LYS A 46 -9.53 5.22 21.16
C LYS A 46 -9.64 6.55 21.89
N TYR A 47 -9.04 6.67 23.07
CA TYR A 47 -9.01 7.93 23.81
C TYR A 47 -8.14 8.99 23.10
N LEU A 48 -7.01 8.59 22.50
CA LEU A 48 -6.20 9.47 21.65
C LEU A 48 -7.06 10.11 20.55
N PHE A 49 -7.86 9.33 19.82
CA PHE A 49 -8.72 9.87 18.74
C PHE A 49 -9.72 10.91 19.26
N ARG A 50 -10.35 10.67 20.42
CA ARG A 50 -11.23 11.67 21.06
C ARG A 50 -10.47 12.93 21.46
N TYR A 51 -9.25 12.79 21.95
CA TYR A 51 -8.38 13.92 22.27
C TYR A 51 -8.03 14.75 21.02
N LEU A 52 -7.66 14.10 19.92
CA LEU A 52 -7.28 14.76 18.67
C LEU A 52 -8.41 15.61 18.08
N VAL A 53 -9.66 15.15 18.17
CA VAL A 53 -10.85 15.94 17.79
C VAL A 53 -10.84 17.29 18.48
N SER A 54 -10.66 17.33 19.79
CA SER A 54 -10.68 18.57 20.56
C SER A 54 -9.39 19.39 20.48
N TYR A 55 -8.25 18.73 20.22
CA TYR A 55 -6.94 19.39 20.25
C TYR A 55 -6.65 20.13 18.94
N PHE A 56 -7.10 19.58 17.82
CA PHE A 56 -6.91 20.13 16.47
C PHE A 56 -8.21 20.61 15.82
N ASP A 57 -9.33 20.60 16.56
CA ASP A 57 -10.67 20.93 16.02
C ASP A 57 -11.03 20.11 14.76
N LEU A 58 -10.66 18.82 14.74
CA LEU A 58 -10.89 17.92 13.62
C LEU A 58 -12.36 17.51 13.52
N THR A 59 -12.84 17.31 12.31
CA THR A 59 -14.17 16.75 12.05
C THR A 59 -14.14 15.23 12.19
N VAL A 60 -15.10 14.66 12.91
CA VAL A 60 -15.30 13.20 12.95
C VAL A 60 -16.09 12.78 11.71
N GLU A 61 -15.44 12.08 10.79
CA GLU A 61 -16.09 11.60 9.57
C GLU A 61 -16.74 10.22 9.76
N LYS A 62 -16.10 9.34 10.54
CA LYS A 62 -16.65 8.02 10.87
C LYS A 62 -16.48 7.69 12.34
N VAL A 63 -17.42 6.90 12.84
CA VAL A 63 -17.39 6.29 14.17
C VAL A 63 -17.52 4.78 14.05
N ASP A 64 -17.00 4.05 15.03
CA ASP A 64 -17.28 2.62 15.19
C ASP A 64 -18.69 2.37 15.74
N ASP A 65 -19.08 1.09 15.83
CA ASP A 65 -20.38 0.64 16.34
C ASP A 65 -20.69 1.14 17.78
N PHE A 66 -19.68 1.62 18.51
CA PHE A 66 -19.78 2.13 19.87
C PHE A 66 -19.73 3.66 19.96
N GLY A 67 -19.69 4.36 18.81
CA GLY A 67 -19.63 5.82 18.74
C GLY A 67 -18.23 6.42 18.98
N THR A 68 -17.17 5.61 18.94
CA THR A 68 -15.80 6.10 19.04
C THR A 68 -15.35 6.65 17.68
N PRO A 69 -14.73 7.85 17.61
CA PRO A 69 -14.14 8.34 16.36
C PRO A 69 -13.08 7.38 15.83
N ILE A 70 -13.19 7.02 14.55
CA ILE A 70 -12.23 6.13 13.86
C ILE A 70 -11.61 6.74 12.60
N GLN A 71 -12.17 7.87 12.13
CA GLN A 71 -11.65 8.64 11.01
C GLN A 71 -11.90 10.12 11.29
N LEU A 72 -10.82 10.88 11.34
CA LEU A 72 -10.79 12.30 11.63
C LEU A 72 -10.30 13.05 10.40
N VAL A 73 -10.92 14.19 10.09
CA VAL A 73 -10.56 15.01 8.93
C VAL A 73 -10.29 16.44 9.37
N ASP A 74 -9.16 16.98 8.93
CA ASP A 74 -8.87 18.41 9.04
C ASP A 74 -9.70 19.17 7.99
N PRO A 75 -10.57 20.10 8.40
CA PRO A 75 -11.49 20.78 7.48
C PRO A 75 -10.77 21.72 6.49
N VAL A 76 -9.52 22.13 6.78
CA VAL A 76 -8.75 23.05 5.94
C VAL A 76 -7.85 22.27 5.01
N SER A 77 -7.00 21.41 5.56
CA SER A 77 -5.98 20.69 4.80
C SER A 77 -6.52 19.44 4.10
N GLN A 78 -7.68 18.94 4.54
CA GLN A 78 -8.27 17.66 4.15
C GLN A 78 -7.39 16.45 4.51
N ASP A 79 -6.47 16.61 5.45
CA ASP A 79 -5.73 15.49 6.02
C ASP A 79 -6.66 14.59 6.81
N THR A 80 -6.49 13.29 6.63
CA THR A 80 -7.26 12.28 7.33
C THR A 80 -6.34 11.51 8.27
N ILE A 81 -6.74 11.42 9.54
CA ILE A 81 -6.13 10.53 10.54
C ILE A 81 -7.15 9.45 10.85
N LEU A 82 -6.81 8.20 10.55
CA LEU A 82 -7.74 7.09 10.66
C LEU A 82 -7.09 5.84 11.23
N PHE A 83 -7.93 4.89 11.65
CA PHE A 83 -7.45 3.53 11.85
C PHE A 83 -7.40 2.78 10.53
N GLU A 84 -6.36 1.97 10.37
CA GLU A 84 -6.34 0.90 9.38
C GLU A 84 -7.26 -0.27 9.83
N VAL A 85 -7.03 -1.49 9.34
CA VAL A 85 -7.82 -2.68 9.73
C VAL A 85 -7.97 -2.83 11.25
N SER A 86 -6.96 -2.49 12.05
CA SER A 86 -6.95 -2.62 13.52
C SER A 86 -6.81 -1.27 14.23
N TYR A 87 -7.35 -1.18 15.44
CA TYR A 87 -7.17 -0.02 16.33
C TYR A 87 -5.71 0.26 16.72
N THR A 88 -4.81 -0.70 16.51
CA THR A 88 -3.38 -0.59 16.86
C THR A 88 -2.53 0.06 15.77
N THR A 89 -3.13 0.40 14.63
CA THR A 89 -2.44 1.02 13.50
C THR A 89 -3.13 2.33 13.13
N ILE A 90 -2.37 3.42 13.15
CA ILE A 90 -2.84 4.74 12.74
C ILE A 90 -2.31 5.02 11.34
N GLU A 91 -3.20 5.41 10.44
CA GLU A 91 -2.89 5.91 9.13
C GLU A 91 -3.02 7.44 9.08
N PHE A 92 -2.08 8.07 8.40
CA PHE A 92 -2.13 9.46 7.98
C PHE A 92 -2.28 9.50 6.46
N ALA A 93 -3.47 9.86 5.97
CA ALA A 93 -3.72 10.08 4.55
C ALA A 93 -3.80 11.59 4.29
N PHE A 94 -2.72 12.15 3.74
CA PHE A 94 -2.59 13.59 3.58
C PHE A 94 -3.39 14.12 2.39
N GLY A 95 -4.02 15.28 2.57
CA GLY A 95 -4.53 16.09 1.48
C GLY A 95 -3.40 16.47 0.52
N LYS A 96 -3.75 16.64 -0.76
CA LYS A 96 -2.81 16.92 -1.85
C LYS A 96 -1.82 18.03 -1.49
N ALA A 97 -0.55 17.83 -1.81
CA ALA A 97 0.51 18.80 -1.56
C ALA A 97 1.32 19.06 -2.84
N GLU A 98 1.85 20.27 -2.97
CA GLU A 98 2.79 20.58 -4.07
C GLU A 98 4.20 20.09 -3.77
N THR A 99 4.54 19.95 -2.49
CA THR A 99 5.89 19.60 -2.02
C THR A 99 5.84 18.60 -0.88
N ILE A 100 6.92 17.85 -0.70
CA ILE A 100 7.06 16.92 0.44
C ILE A 100 7.10 17.70 1.77
N GLN A 101 7.71 18.90 1.79
CA GLN A 101 7.83 19.75 2.96
C GLN A 101 6.47 20.15 3.55
N GLU A 102 5.48 20.48 2.70
CA GLU A 102 4.11 20.78 3.15
C GLU A 102 3.47 19.61 3.90
N VAL A 103 3.79 18.37 3.51
CA VAL A 103 3.33 17.18 4.22
C VAL A 103 4.12 16.96 5.50
N GLU A 104 5.45 17.11 5.46
CA GLU A 104 6.31 16.97 6.64
C GLU A 104 5.95 17.95 7.77
N GLU A 105 5.66 19.21 7.43
CA GLU A 105 5.23 20.23 8.41
C GLU A 105 3.96 19.80 9.13
N ARG A 106 2.93 19.37 8.39
CA ARG A 106 1.65 18.90 8.94
C ARG A 106 1.81 17.61 9.73
N PHE A 107 2.56 16.64 9.19
CA PHE A 107 2.88 15.38 9.87
C PHE A 107 3.58 15.63 11.20
N SER A 108 4.57 16.52 11.24
CA SER A 108 5.34 16.83 12.45
C SER A 108 4.46 17.42 13.55
N ILE A 109 3.47 18.25 13.19
CA ILE A 109 2.49 18.81 14.13
C ILE A 109 1.63 17.69 14.74
N TYR A 110 1.06 16.81 13.90
CA TYR A 110 0.25 15.68 14.37
C TYR A 110 1.08 14.72 15.23
N MET A 111 2.27 14.33 14.76
CA MET A 111 3.17 13.43 15.47
C MET A 111 3.60 13.96 16.83
N ALA A 112 3.90 15.26 16.94
CA ALA A 112 4.27 15.85 18.23
C ALA A 112 3.13 15.76 19.26
N ALA A 113 1.89 16.02 18.85
CA ALA A 113 0.73 15.90 19.73
C ALA A 113 0.42 14.44 20.08
N ILE A 114 0.45 13.55 19.08
CA ILE A 114 0.15 12.13 19.25
C ILE A 114 1.17 11.46 20.17
N GLN A 115 2.47 11.61 19.89
CA GLN A 115 3.52 10.99 20.70
C GLN A 115 3.49 11.51 22.14
N LYS A 116 3.27 12.83 22.34
CA LYS A 116 3.11 13.40 23.68
C LYS A 116 1.93 12.76 24.42
N LYS A 117 0.80 12.57 23.74
CA LYS A 117 -0.40 12.00 24.34
C LYS A 117 -0.24 10.51 24.67
N LEU A 118 0.36 9.73 23.76
CA LEU A 118 0.63 8.30 23.97
C LEU A 118 1.62 8.07 25.13
N ALA A 119 2.61 8.95 25.30
CA ALA A 119 3.59 8.86 26.38
C ALA A 119 2.95 8.93 27.79
N GLU A 120 1.78 9.56 27.95
CA GLU A 120 1.04 9.58 29.23
C GLU A 120 0.62 8.19 29.70
N SER A 121 0.56 7.22 28.79
CA SER A 121 0.19 5.82 29.06
C SER A 121 1.28 4.84 28.63
N ASN A 122 2.53 5.29 28.50
CA ASN A 122 3.67 4.46 28.10
C ASN A 122 3.53 3.77 26.73
N HIS A 123 2.90 4.48 25.77
CA HIS A 123 2.77 4.04 24.38
C HIS A 123 3.52 4.99 23.44
N ALA A 124 3.81 4.51 22.22
CA ALA A 124 4.41 5.35 21.17
C ALA A 124 4.05 4.83 19.76
N ILE A 125 4.05 5.74 18.78
CA ILE A 125 4.14 5.36 17.36
C ILE A 125 5.59 4.97 17.06
N VAL A 126 5.79 3.90 16.27
CA VAL A 126 7.12 3.48 15.79
C VAL A 126 7.12 3.20 14.29
N GLY A 127 8.25 3.44 13.61
CA GLY A 127 8.40 3.25 12.16
C GLY A 127 8.75 1.81 11.78
N CYS A 128 7.78 0.89 11.85
CA CYS A 128 7.97 -0.53 11.54
C CYS A 128 6.91 -1.02 10.55
N GLY A 129 7.31 -1.80 9.55
CA GLY A 129 6.40 -2.40 8.56
C GLY A 129 5.64 -3.63 9.08
N ILE A 130 6.03 -4.15 10.24
CA ILE A 130 5.26 -5.11 11.05
C ILE A 130 5.13 -4.52 12.45
N HIS A 131 3.95 -4.61 13.03
CA HIS A 131 3.72 -4.25 14.42
C HIS A 131 4.65 -5.06 15.33
N PRO A 132 5.56 -4.44 16.12
CA PRO A 132 6.54 -5.18 16.92
C PRO A 132 5.91 -6.21 17.88
N ASN A 133 4.77 -5.86 18.46
CA ASN A 133 4.03 -6.73 19.40
C ASN A 133 2.88 -7.51 18.73
N TRP A 134 2.98 -7.83 17.43
CA TRP A 134 1.91 -8.49 16.65
C TRP A 134 1.40 -9.79 17.30
N ASP A 135 2.28 -10.55 17.95
CA ASP A 135 1.99 -11.86 18.55
C ASP A 135 1.25 -11.76 19.90
N LYS A 136 1.32 -10.58 20.54
CA LYS A 136 0.67 -10.27 21.82
C LYS A 136 -0.66 -9.55 21.61
N ASN A 137 -0.75 -8.76 20.54
CA ASN A 137 -1.96 -8.03 20.19
C ASN A 137 -3.12 -8.97 19.84
N LYS A 138 -4.34 -8.51 20.11
CA LYS A 138 -5.56 -9.24 19.72
C LYS A 138 -5.78 -9.28 18.20
N ASN A 139 -5.16 -8.37 17.44
CA ASN A 139 -5.26 -8.24 15.98
C ASN A 139 -6.70 -8.26 15.45
N CYS A 140 -7.62 -7.67 16.21
CA CYS A 140 -9.03 -7.62 15.85
C CYS A 140 -9.33 -6.44 14.94
N PRO A 141 -10.30 -6.57 14.03
CA PRO A 141 -10.69 -5.45 13.18
C PRO A 141 -11.28 -4.33 14.03
N VAL A 142 -11.14 -3.09 13.56
CA VAL A 142 -11.97 -1.98 14.03
C VAL A 142 -13.44 -2.37 13.90
N ALA A 143 -14.27 -2.03 14.90
CA ALA A 143 -15.69 -2.37 14.92
C ALA A 143 -16.49 -1.50 13.94
N TYR A 144 -16.21 -1.72 12.65
CA TYR A 144 -16.79 -1.03 11.51
C TYR A 144 -16.97 -2.03 10.36
N PRO A 145 -18.12 -2.05 9.67
CA PRO A 145 -18.48 -3.12 8.73
C PRO A 145 -17.41 -3.45 7.68
N ARG A 146 -16.72 -2.43 7.15
CA ARG A 146 -15.67 -2.62 6.15
C ARG A 146 -14.49 -3.45 6.68
N TYR A 147 -14.04 -3.19 7.90
CA TYR A 147 -12.88 -3.87 8.48
C TYR A 147 -13.23 -5.26 9.00
N GLN A 148 -14.45 -5.43 9.55
CA GLN A 148 -15.00 -6.75 9.88
C GLN A 148 -15.08 -7.62 8.63
N MET A 149 -15.67 -7.10 7.54
CA MET A 149 -15.75 -7.80 6.25
C MET A 149 -14.38 -8.24 5.75
N LEU A 150 -13.39 -7.35 5.78
CA LEU A 150 -12.04 -7.68 5.31
C LEU A 150 -11.41 -8.81 6.14
N MET A 151 -11.55 -8.76 7.46
CA MET A 151 -11.04 -9.80 8.36
C MET A 151 -11.75 -11.14 8.13
N ASP A 152 -13.07 -11.13 7.96
CA ASP A 152 -13.87 -12.34 7.71
C ASP A 152 -13.56 -12.95 6.33
N TYR A 153 -13.39 -12.11 5.31
CA TYR A 153 -12.92 -12.52 3.99
C TYR A 153 -11.55 -13.20 4.07
N LEU A 154 -10.58 -12.58 4.74
CA LEU A 154 -9.25 -13.18 4.92
C LEU A 154 -9.32 -14.52 5.67
N ASN A 155 -10.21 -14.64 6.66
CA ASN A 155 -10.42 -15.88 7.41
C ASN A 155 -10.97 -17.04 6.59
N LEU A 156 -11.54 -16.81 5.39
CA LEU A 156 -11.91 -17.88 4.46
C LEU A 156 -10.71 -18.77 4.08
N SER A 157 -9.49 -18.24 4.14
CA SER A 157 -8.24 -19.00 3.93
C SER A 157 -8.13 -20.25 4.82
N ARG A 158 -8.69 -20.22 6.04
CA ARG A 158 -8.66 -21.36 6.97
C ARG A 158 -9.44 -22.57 6.47
N ASN A 159 -10.44 -22.33 5.61
CA ASN A 159 -11.26 -23.36 5.00
C ASN A 159 -10.84 -23.67 3.56
N ALA A 160 -9.92 -22.88 3.00
CA ALA A 160 -9.42 -23.10 1.64
C ALA A 160 -8.54 -24.35 1.62
N THR A 161 -8.82 -25.27 0.70
CA THR A 161 -8.04 -26.51 0.53
C THR A 161 -6.72 -26.29 -0.23
N LYS A 162 -6.39 -25.04 -0.60
CA LYS A 162 -5.13 -24.70 -1.27
C LYS A 162 -4.00 -24.66 -0.23
N SER A 163 -2.96 -25.47 -0.45
CA SER A 163 -1.84 -25.67 0.49
C SER A 163 -0.90 -24.46 0.65
N ASP A 164 -1.04 -23.45 -0.19
CA ASP A 164 0.00 -22.43 -0.39
C ASP A 164 -0.35 -21.10 0.30
N LEU A 165 -1.43 -21.04 1.10
CA LEU A 165 -1.77 -19.86 1.88
C LEU A 165 -1.06 -19.88 3.24
N HIS A 166 -0.60 -18.71 3.70
CA HIS A 166 -0.01 -18.57 5.02
C HIS A 166 -1.08 -18.66 6.13
N GLN A 167 -0.66 -18.94 7.36
CA GLN A 167 -1.55 -19.22 8.50
C GLN A 167 -1.87 -17.98 9.35
N PHE A 168 -1.84 -16.79 8.75
CA PHE A 168 -1.97 -15.49 9.45
C PHE A 168 -3.05 -14.61 8.81
N PRO A 169 -4.31 -15.05 8.70
CA PRO A 169 -5.38 -14.28 8.05
C PRO A 169 -5.58 -12.89 8.64
N GLU A 170 -5.17 -12.67 9.88
CA GLU A 170 -5.20 -11.38 10.57
C GLU A 170 -4.08 -10.40 10.17
N TYR A 171 -3.26 -10.71 9.16
CA TYR A 171 -2.10 -9.90 8.78
C TYR A 171 -2.43 -8.42 8.53
N GLY A 172 -3.62 -8.11 8.00
CA GLY A 172 -4.07 -6.74 7.76
C GLY A 172 -4.07 -5.88 9.04
N ALA A 173 -4.18 -6.50 10.21
CA ALA A 173 -4.17 -5.81 11.50
C ALA A 173 -2.78 -5.38 11.98
N PHE A 174 -1.70 -5.93 11.41
CA PHE A 174 -0.34 -5.72 11.93
C PHE A 174 0.72 -5.39 10.87
N ILE A 175 0.39 -5.41 9.58
CA ILE A 175 1.30 -4.90 8.54
C ILE A 175 1.11 -3.39 8.39
N CYS A 176 2.20 -2.68 8.04
CA CYS A 176 2.15 -1.24 7.80
C CYS A 176 2.95 -0.86 6.55
N GLY A 177 2.37 0.00 5.71
CA GLY A 177 2.93 0.54 4.48
C GLY A 177 3.26 2.04 4.54
N SER A 178 4.12 2.45 3.62
CA SER A 178 4.29 3.85 3.22
C SER A 178 4.01 3.94 1.73
N GLN A 179 3.03 4.76 1.37
CA GLN A 179 2.49 4.82 0.03
C GLN A 179 2.54 6.25 -0.48
N VAL A 180 2.77 6.38 -1.79
CA VAL A 180 2.73 7.68 -2.47
C VAL A 180 1.88 7.56 -3.72
N GLN A 181 1.00 8.53 -3.91
CA GLN A 181 0.14 8.69 -5.08
C GLN A 181 0.63 9.89 -5.89
N LEU A 182 0.99 9.66 -7.14
CA LEU A 182 1.49 10.71 -8.04
C LEU A 182 0.61 10.82 -9.28
N ASP A 183 0.30 12.06 -9.68
CA ASP A 183 -0.49 12.33 -10.88
C ASP A 183 0.19 11.80 -12.15
N VAL A 184 -0.62 11.20 -13.02
CA VAL A 184 -0.19 10.67 -14.33
C VAL A 184 -1.15 11.14 -15.43
N SER A 185 -0.64 11.23 -16.64
CA SER A 185 -1.43 11.54 -17.82
C SER A 185 -1.83 10.29 -18.59
N LYS A 186 -2.81 10.45 -19.50
CA LYS A 186 -3.16 9.39 -20.47
C LYS A 186 -1.97 8.90 -21.29
N SER A 187 -0.99 9.77 -21.55
CA SER A 187 0.18 9.43 -22.36
C SER A 187 1.31 8.75 -21.57
N ASN A 188 1.31 8.78 -20.24
CA ASN A 188 2.42 8.25 -19.44
C ASN A 188 2.05 7.23 -18.37
N TYR A 189 0.79 7.06 -17.96
CA TYR A 189 0.45 6.18 -16.84
C TYR A 189 0.98 4.75 -17.03
N LEU A 190 0.90 4.22 -18.25
CA LEU A 190 1.39 2.88 -18.56
C LEU A 190 2.93 2.79 -18.55
N ARG A 191 3.60 3.86 -19.02
CA ARG A 191 5.07 4.00 -18.94
C ARG A 191 5.53 4.00 -17.49
N VAL A 192 4.83 4.74 -16.63
CA VAL A 192 5.08 4.78 -15.18
C VAL A 192 4.89 3.40 -14.56
N ILE A 193 3.75 2.75 -14.79
CA ILE A 193 3.52 1.38 -14.28
C ILE A 193 4.65 0.44 -14.69
N ASN A 194 5.00 0.43 -15.98
CA ASN A 194 6.06 -0.44 -16.51
C ASN A 194 7.43 -0.11 -15.90
N ALA A 195 7.86 1.15 -15.90
CA ALA A 195 9.17 1.56 -15.38
C ALA A 195 9.30 1.20 -13.89
N PHE A 196 8.27 1.46 -13.09
CA PHE A 196 8.30 1.20 -11.65
C PHE A 196 8.18 -0.29 -11.31
N THR A 197 7.51 -1.10 -12.14
CA THR A 197 7.56 -2.58 -12.03
C THR A 197 9.00 -3.10 -12.17
N GLN A 198 9.83 -2.49 -13.02
CA GLN A 198 11.20 -2.98 -13.24
C GLN A 198 12.11 -2.79 -12.02
N ILE A 199 11.88 -1.75 -11.22
CA ILE A 199 12.73 -1.38 -10.08
C ILE A 199 12.26 -1.96 -8.75
N GLU A 200 11.29 -2.88 -8.76
CA GLU A 200 10.73 -3.44 -7.52
C GLU A 200 11.77 -4.17 -6.65
N ALA A 201 12.81 -4.74 -7.25
CA ALA A 201 13.94 -5.32 -6.50
C ALA A 201 14.74 -4.27 -5.74
N VAL A 202 14.97 -3.09 -6.34
CA VAL A 202 15.65 -1.97 -5.68
C VAL A 202 14.80 -1.38 -4.58
N LYS A 203 13.50 -1.21 -4.83
CA LYS A 203 12.56 -0.75 -3.80
C LYS A 203 12.51 -1.72 -2.62
N ALA A 204 12.54 -3.02 -2.89
CA ALA A 204 12.65 -4.02 -1.84
C ALA A 204 13.95 -3.87 -1.04
N TYR A 205 15.09 -3.78 -1.73
CA TYR A 205 16.39 -3.65 -1.07
C TYR A 205 16.50 -2.38 -0.19
N LEU A 206 16.12 -1.21 -0.74
CA LEU A 206 16.24 0.08 -0.06
C LEU A 206 15.25 0.28 1.09
N PHE A 207 14.04 -0.26 0.95
CA PHE A 207 12.93 0.07 1.84
C PHE A 207 12.39 -1.14 2.63
N ALA A 208 13.19 -2.19 2.75
CA ALA A 208 12.86 -3.34 3.58
C ALA A 208 12.76 -2.92 5.06
N ASN A 209 11.60 -3.17 5.67
CA ASN A 209 11.37 -2.91 7.09
C ASN A 209 10.24 -3.79 7.65
N SER A 210 10.12 -5.03 7.18
CA SER A 210 9.08 -5.95 7.63
C SER A 210 9.60 -7.38 7.76
N GLU A 211 10.74 -7.57 8.42
CA GLU A 211 11.12 -8.91 8.88
C GLU A 211 10.07 -9.46 9.86
N PHE A 212 9.73 -10.74 9.71
CA PHE A 212 8.69 -11.39 10.51
C PHE A 212 9.25 -12.53 11.34
N THR A 213 8.87 -12.56 12.61
CA THR A 213 9.33 -13.54 13.60
C THR A 213 8.41 -14.76 13.72
N GLY A 214 7.16 -14.66 13.26
CA GLY A 214 6.18 -15.75 13.36
C GLY A 214 6.37 -16.88 12.33
N ALA A 215 7.23 -16.69 11.33
CA ALA A 215 7.54 -17.71 10.34
C ALA A 215 9.02 -17.62 9.91
N ASN A 216 9.60 -18.76 9.51
CA ASN A 216 10.98 -18.82 9.03
C ASN A 216 11.07 -18.46 7.54
N TRP A 217 10.61 -17.27 7.17
CA TRP A 217 10.73 -16.76 5.81
C TRP A 217 12.10 -16.10 5.60
N ASP A 218 12.78 -16.46 4.50
CA ASP A 218 14.03 -15.84 4.09
C ASP A 218 13.77 -14.55 3.30
N THR A 219 13.27 -13.53 4.00
CA THR A 219 13.04 -12.20 3.43
C THR A 219 13.05 -11.13 4.51
N LYS A 220 13.46 -9.92 4.12
CA LYS A 220 13.34 -8.69 4.89
C LYS A 220 12.00 -7.97 4.67
N ILE A 221 11.15 -8.53 3.80
CA ILE A 221 9.85 -7.96 3.39
C ILE A 221 8.77 -9.03 3.45
N SER A 222 8.40 -9.43 4.66
CA SER A 222 7.31 -10.40 4.86
C SER A 222 5.95 -9.90 4.36
N ARG A 223 5.74 -8.58 4.29
CA ARG A 223 4.52 -7.96 3.72
C ARG A 223 4.17 -8.50 2.35
N ASP A 224 5.17 -8.81 1.52
CA ASP A 224 4.93 -9.40 0.21
C ASP A 224 4.23 -10.75 0.33
N ILE A 225 4.71 -11.61 1.24
CA ILE A 225 4.12 -12.93 1.48
C ILE A 225 2.71 -12.81 2.05
N PHE A 226 2.49 -11.87 2.98
CA PHE A 226 1.17 -11.62 3.55
C PHE A 226 0.12 -11.23 2.51
N TRP A 227 0.50 -10.48 1.47
CA TRP A 227 -0.42 -10.19 0.37
C TRP A 227 -0.53 -11.35 -0.63
N GLU A 228 0.60 -11.91 -1.06
CA GLU A 228 0.67 -12.92 -2.13
C GLU A 228 0.12 -14.29 -1.74
N GLU A 229 0.28 -14.71 -0.48
CA GLU A 229 -0.13 -16.02 0.04
C GLU A 229 -1.39 -15.91 0.92
N SER A 230 -2.28 -14.96 0.62
CA SER A 230 -3.57 -14.76 1.31
C SER A 230 -4.76 -14.89 0.36
N MET A 231 -5.98 -14.66 0.86
CA MET A 231 -7.19 -14.61 0.03
C MET A 231 -7.09 -13.56 -1.09
N HIS A 232 -6.41 -12.43 -0.86
CA HIS A 232 -6.17 -11.45 -1.93
C HIS A 232 -5.27 -12.00 -3.04
N GLY A 233 -4.36 -12.92 -2.71
CA GLY A 233 -3.39 -13.51 -3.63
C GLY A 233 -3.86 -14.78 -4.36
N ILE A 234 -5.13 -15.16 -4.21
CA ILE A 234 -5.72 -16.31 -4.94
C ILE A 234 -5.52 -16.18 -6.45
N TYR A 235 -5.63 -14.96 -6.97
CA TYR A 235 -5.28 -14.60 -8.34
C TYR A 235 -4.02 -13.73 -8.33
N PRO A 236 -2.90 -14.18 -8.92
CA PRO A 236 -1.65 -13.43 -8.93
C PRO A 236 -1.76 -12.03 -9.55
N GLU A 237 -2.72 -11.82 -10.47
CA GLU A 237 -3.00 -10.54 -11.11
C GLU A 237 -3.66 -9.53 -10.16
N ASN A 238 -4.11 -9.96 -8.99
CA ASN A 238 -4.72 -9.08 -8.00
C ASN A 238 -3.71 -8.41 -7.05
N VAL A 239 -2.53 -9.00 -6.81
CA VAL A 239 -1.58 -8.53 -5.79
C VAL A 239 -0.13 -8.57 -6.28
N GLY A 240 0.71 -7.71 -5.68
CA GLY A 240 2.17 -7.86 -5.77
C GLY A 240 2.81 -7.15 -6.96
N VAL A 241 3.87 -7.76 -7.51
CA VAL A 241 4.57 -7.26 -8.70
C VAL A 241 3.83 -7.70 -9.96
N ASN A 242 3.60 -6.77 -10.90
CA ASN A 242 3.07 -7.10 -12.21
C ASN A 242 3.92 -8.19 -12.87
N ALA A 243 3.28 -9.26 -13.36
CA ALA A 243 3.98 -10.44 -13.88
C ALA A 243 4.80 -10.16 -15.16
N ARG A 244 4.49 -9.06 -15.86
CA ARG A 244 5.12 -8.63 -17.11
C ARG A 244 4.94 -7.12 -17.31
N LEU A 245 5.69 -6.57 -18.25
CA LEU A 245 5.43 -5.23 -18.77
C LEU A 245 4.27 -5.27 -19.77
N PHE A 246 3.52 -4.18 -19.82
CA PHE A 246 2.35 -4.02 -20.68
C PHE A 246 2.72 -3.28 -21.95
N LYS A 247 2.26 -3.80 -23.08
CA LYS A 247 2.54 -3.22 -24.40
C LYS A 247 1.70 -1.97 -24.67
N ASP A 248 0.42 -2.03 -24.33
CA ASP A 248 -0.57 -1.00 -24.61
C ASP A 248 -1.71 -1.05 -23.58
N GLU A 249 -2.66 -0.11 -23.68
CA GLU A 249 -3.79 -0.01 -22.76
C GLU A 249 -4.64 -1.29 -22.76
N ASP A 250 -4.90 -1.86 -23.94
CA ASP A 250 -5.71 -3.08 -24.04
C ASP A 250 -5.05 -4.25 -23.32
N ASP A 251 -3.72 -4.38 -23.47
CA ASP A 251 -2.91 -5.38 -22.78
C ASP A 251 -2.92 -5.22 -21.24
N PHE A 252 -2.91 -3.97 -20.75
CA PHE A 252 -3.02 -3.68 -19.31
C PHE A 252 -4.41 -4.02 -18.76
N PHE A 253 -5.47 -3.63 -19.45
CA PHE A 253 -6.82 -3.91 -18.97
C PHE A 253 -7.23 -5.37 -19.14
N ASP A 254 -6.67 -6.08 -20.12
CA ASP A 254 -6.77 -7.55 -20.20
C ASP A 254 -6.13 -8.21 -18.98
N TYR A 255 -4.94 -7.74 -18.56
CA TYR A 255 -4.32 -8.21 -17.33
C TYR A 255 -5.16 -7.89 -16.08
N LEU A 256 -5.67 -6.67 -15.99
CA LEU A 256 -6.53 -6.25 -14.88
C LEU A 256 -7.86 -7.03 -14.85
N ASP A 257 -8.36 -7.52 -15.99
CA ASP A 257 -9.58 -8.35 -16.05
C ASP A 257 -9.40 -9.73 -15.37
N HIS A 258 -8.17 -10.11 -15.03
CA HIS A 258 -7.85 -11.33 -14.28
C HIS A 258 -7.75 -11.13 -12.77
N SER A 259 -7.87 -9.89 -12.27
CA SER A 259 -7.91 -9.55 -10.84
C SER A 259 -9.18 -10.05 -10.15
N ALA A 260 -9.26 -9.86 -8.83
CA ALA A 260 -10.35 -10.39 -8.01
C ALA A 260 -11.46 -9.37 -7.74
N ILE A 261 -12.71 -9.84 -7.81
CA ILE A 261 -13.84 -9.26 -7.09
C ILE A 261 -14.20 -10.25 -5.98
N PHE A 262 -14.34 -9.76 -4.75
CA PHE A 262 -14.59 -10.60 -3.56
C PHE A 262 -15.60 -10.00 -2.58
N THR A 263 -16.16 -8.84 -2.90
CA THR A 263 -17.16 -8.17 -2.08
C THR A 263 -18.19 -7.50 -2.97
N ALA A 264 -19.41 -7.35 -2.45
CA ALA A 264 -20.52 -6.70 -3.11
C ALA A 264 -21.47 -6.08 -2.09
N GLU A 265 -22.16 -5.01 -2.48
CA GLU A 265 -23.14 -4.34 -1.61
C GLU A 265 -24.57 -4.54 -2.14
N ARG A 266 -25.49 -4.97 -1.26
CA ARG A 266 -26.94 -5.07 -1.55
C ARG A 266 -27.69 -4.48 -0.38
N ASP A 267 -28.65 -3.60 -0.66
CA ASP A 267 -29.52 -2.99 0.35
C ASP A 267 -28.75 -2.45 1.58
N GLU A 268 -27.67 -1.70 1.31
CA GLU A 268 -26.77 -1.11 2.33
C GLU A 268 -26.02 -2.14 3.20
N GLN A 269 -26.07 -3.43 2.86
CA GLN A 269 -25.30 -4.49 3.49
C GLN A 269 -24.11 -4.88 2.62
N THR A 270 -22.97 -5.11 3.26
CA THR A 270 -21.75 -5.62 2.63
C THR A 270 -21.71 -7.14 2.75
N TYR A 271 -21.46 -7.80 1.62
CA TYR A 271 -21.22 -9.23 1.54
C TYR A 271 -19.80 -9.51 1.06
N TYR A 272 -19.26 -10.66 1.44
CA TYR A 272 -17.98 -11.16 0.96
C TYR A 272 -18.12 -12.60 0.48
N PHE A 273 -17.24 -13.02 -0.41
CA PHE A 273 -17.29 -14.35 -1.03
C PHE A 273 -15.89 -14.79 -1.47
N TYR A 274 -15.75 -16.07 -1.81
CA TYR A 274 -14.52 -16.57 -2.44
C TYR A 274 -14.26 -15.77 -3.73
N PRO A 275 -13.04 -15.25 -3.96
CA PRO A 275 -12.81 -14.29 -5.04
C PRO A 275 -13.15 -14.90 -6.40
N ILE A 276 -13.72 -14.07 -7.27
CA ILE A 276 -14.05 -14.40 -8.66
C ILE A 276 -13.26 -13.44 -9.56
N GLN A 277 -12.71 -13.92 -10.67
CA GLN A 277 -11.99 -13.05 -11.61
C GLN A 277 -12.96 -12.06 -12.26
N ALA A 278 -12.52 -10.81 -12.45
CA ALA A 278 -13.34 -9.77 -13.07
C ALA A 278 -13.93 -10.19 -14.43
N ARG A 279 -13.15 -10.89 -15.27
CA ARG A 279 -13.58 -11.43 -16.57
C ARG A 279 -14.76 -12.41 -16.50
N ASP A 280 -14.84 -13.17 -15.41
CA ASP A 280 -15.82 -14.25 -15.22
C ASP A 280 -17.01 -13.80 -14.37
N TYR A 281 -16.89 -12.66 -13.68
CA TYR A 281 -17.84 -12.19 -12.68
C TYR A 281 -19.27 -12.06 -13.21
N LEU A 282 -19.47 -11.31 -14.30
CA LEU A 282 -20.81 -11.09 -14.86
C LEU A 282 -21.42 -12.34 -15.49
N ALA A 283 -20.62 -13.35 -15.81
CA ALA A 283 -21.07 -14.62 -16.36
C ALA A 283 -21.39 -15.66 -15.27
N THR A 284 -21.01 -15.39 -14.01
CA THR A 284 -21.33 -16.27 -12.88
C THR A 284 -22.84 -16.26 -12.62
N PRO A 285 -23.53 -17.41 -12.66
CA PRO A 285 -24.99 -17.44 -12.55
C PRO A 285 -25.49 -17.07 -11.15
N GLU A 286 -24.76 -17.47 -10.12
CA GLU A 286 -25.07 -17.19 -8.71
C GLU A 286 -23.77 -17.23 -7.90
N ILE A 287 -23.68 -16.38 -6.87
CA ILE A 287 -22.54 -16.30 -5.96
C ILE A 287 -23.02 -16.70 -4.57
N GLN A 288 -22.42 -17.73 -3.99
CA GLN A 288 -22.53 -18.02 -2.57
C GLN A 288 -21.67 -17.02 -1.81
N ALA A 289 -22.33 -16.16 -1.04
CA ALA A 289 -21.71 -15.09 -0.27
C ALA A 289 -22.07 -15.21 1.21
N TYR A 290 -21.34 -14.46 2.03
CA TYR A 290 -21.48 -14.42 3.47
C TYR A 290 -21.80 -12.99 3.90
N ALA A 291 -22.77 -12.86 4.79
CA ALA A 291 -23.02 -11.62 5.53
C ALA A 291 -22.09 -11.53 6.76
N LEU A 292 -21.94 -10.35 7.34
CA LEU A 292 -21.10 -10.12 8.52
C LEU A 292 -21.53 -10.89 9.78
N ASN A 293 -22.79 -11.34 9.85
CA ASN A 293 -23.26 -12.21 10.92
C ASN A 293 -22.94 -13.70 10.68
N GLY A 294 -22.29 -14.03 9.56
CA GLY A 294 -21.94 -15.38 9.16
C GLY A 294 -23.00 -16.12 8.34
N ASP A 295 -24.16 -15.51 8.08
CA ASP A 295 -25.21 -16.13 7.28
C ASP A 295 -24.77 -16.32 5.82
N GLU A 296 -25.04 -17.50 5.28
CA GLU A 296 -24.85 -17.80 3.87
C GLU A 296 -26.04 -17.32 3.04
N ILE A 297 -25.77 -16.61 1.95
CA ILE A 297 -26.77 -16.06 1.06
C ILE A 297 -26.33 -16.22 -0.40
N ILE A 298 -27.31 -16.33 -1.29
CA ILE A 298 -27.08 -16.27 -2.73
C ILE A 298 -27.28 -14.83 -3.21
N ILE A 299 -26.26 -14.28 -3.87
CA ILE A 299 -26.34 -13.01 -4.59
C ILE A 299 -26.07 -13.21 -6.08
N TYR A 300 -26.48 -12.24 -6.89
CA TYR A 300 -26.26 -12.23 -8.32
C TYR A 300 -25.26 -11.13 -8.70
N PRO A 301 -24.31 -11.38 -9.61
CA PRO A 301 -23.38 -10.37 -10.09
C PRO A 301 -24.10 -9.15 -10.68
N GLN A 302 -23.59 -7.95 -10.42
CA GLN A 302 -24.08 -6.71 -11.00
C GLN A 302 -22.91 -5.89 -11.53
N GLU A 303 -23.12 -5.12 -12.61
CA GLU A 303 -22.07 -4.24 -13.14
C GLU A 303 -21.59 -3.21 -12.11
N LYS A 304 -22.49 -2.78 -11.21
CA LYS A 304 -22.16 -1.85 -10.12
C LYS A 304 -21.07 -2.41 -9.17
N ASP A 305 -20.88 -3.73 -9.11
CA ASP A 305 -19.86 -4.33 -8.24
C ASP A 305 -18.44 -3.98 -8.73
N PHE A 306 -18.28 -3.57 -9.99
CA PHE A 306 -17.03 -3.01 -10.49
C PHE A 306 -16.75 -1.62 -9.90
N GLU A 307 -17.73 -0.91 -9.34
CA GLU A 307 -17.52 0.41 -8.70
C GLU A 307 -16.72 0.35 -7.41
N THR A 308 -16.55 -0.83 -6.82
CA THR A 308 -15.69 -1.06 -5.65
C THR A 308 -14.42 -1.84 -5.99
N HIS A 309 -14.26 -2.27 -7.25
CA HIS A 309 -13.08 -2.99 -7.71
C HIS A 309 -11.78 -2.25 -7.36
N ARG A 310 -10.80 -2.98 -6.82
CA ARG A 310 -9.45 -2.49 -6.53
C ARG A 310 -8.47 -3.63 -6.76
N SER A 311 -7.43 -3.38 -7.56
CA SER A 311 -6.23 -4.20 -7.56
C SER A 311 -5.32 -3.79 -6.42
N TYR A 312 -4.60 -4.77 -5.87
CA TYR A 312 -3.59 -4.60 -4.83
C TYR A 312 -2.18 -4.81 -5.41
N GLN A 313 -2.02 -4.52 -6.70
CA GLN A 313 -0.71 -4.47 -7.36
C GLN A 313 0.12 -3.32 -6.78
N TYR A 314 1.44 -3.45 -6.86
CA TYR A 314 2.37 -2.46 -6.31
C TYR A 314 2.41 -1.13 -7.06
N GLN A 315 2.00 -1.13 -8.32
CA GLN A 315 1.73 0.04 -9.14
C GLN A 315 0.24 0.02 -9.47
N ASP A 316 -0.58 0.68 -8.64
CA ASP A 316 -2.02 0.69 -8.81
C ASP A 316 -2.45 1.97 -9.55
N LEU A 317 -3.08 1.81 -10.72
CA LEU A 317 -3.74 2.94 -11.37
C LEU A 317 -4.99 3.27 -10.56
N THR A 318 -5.08 4.47 -10.01
CA THR A 318 -6.21 4.83 -9.15
C THR A 318 -7.35 5.45 -9.94
N THR A 319 -8.54 5.47 -9.34
CA THR A 319 -9.71 6.18 -9.90
C THR A 319 -9.56 7.71 -9.85
N ARG A 320 -8.47 8.25 -9.29
CA ARG A 320 -8.19 9.69 -9.20
C ARG A 320 -7.36 10.21 -10.38
N GLY A 321 -6.86 9.32 -11.24
CA GLY A 321 -5.91 9.69 -12.30
C GLY A 321 -4.46 9.76 -11.81
N THR A 322 -4.14 8.99 -10.77
CA THR A 322 -2.78 8.85 -10.20
C THR A 322 -2.30 7.41 -10.34
N VAL A 323 -0.99 7.20 -10.24
CA VAL A 323 -0.44 5.87 -9.89
C VAL A 323 -0.07 5.90 -8.41
N GLU A 324 -0.60 4.93 -7.68
CA GLU A 324 -0.29 4.68 -6.28
C GLU A 324 0.81 3.60 -6.18
N PHE A 325 1.89 3.94 -5.49
CA PHE A 325 3.00 3.03 -5.23
C PHE A 325 2.86 2.40 -3.85
N ARG A 326 2.59 1.09 -3.79
CA ARG A 326 2.11 0.40 -2.59
C ARG A 326 3.11 -0.59 -1.96
N SER A 327 4.28 -0.76 -2.56
CA SER A 327 5.22 -1.85 -2.23
C SER A 327 6.25 -1.54 -1.16
N VAL A 328 6.26 -0.32 -0.62
CA VAL A 328 7.21 0.12 0.39
C VAL A 328 6.63 -0.16 1.79
N CYS A 329 7.47 -0.72 2.66
CA CYS A 329 7.14 -0.85 4.08
C CYS A 329 7.06 0.54 4.72
N THR A 330 6.33 0.67 5.83
CA THR A 330 6.51 1.82 6.72
C THR A 330 7.99 2.01 7.04
N GLN A 331 8.47 3.24 6.97
CA GLN A 331 9.89 3.57 7.20
C GLN A 331 10.12 4.03 8.65
N PRO A 332 11.35 3.91 9.17
CA PRO A 332 11.78 4.60 10.39
C PRO A 332 11.43 6.09 10.35
N LEU A 333 11.08 6.65 11.51
CA LEU A 333 10.52 8.00 11.60
C LEU A 333 11.47 9.09 11.09
N ASP A 334 12.78 8.89 11.24
CA ASP A 334 13.85 9.79 10.80
C ASP A 334 14.08 9.80 9.28
N ARG A 335 13.49 8.86 8.54
CA ARG A 335 13.55 8.80 7.06
C ARG A 335 12.19 8.56 6.41
N THR A 336 11.12 8.97 7.09
CA THR A 336 9.71 8.78 6.67
C THR A 336 9.46 9.11 5.19
N PHE A 337 10.00 10.24 4.70
CA PHE A 337 9.72 10.75 3.36
C PHE A 337 10.71 10.30 2.27
N ALA A 338 11.70 9.47 2.61
CA ALA A 338 12.72 9.03 1.66
C ALA A 338 12.11 8.23 0.50
N SER A 339 11.12 7.38 0.79
CA SER A 339 10.39 6.62 -0.23
C SER A 339 9.62 7.54 -1.19
N THR A 340 8.97 8.58 -0.65
CA THR A 340 8.22 9.57 -1.45
C THR A 340 9.15 10.32 -2.38
N ALA A 341 10.28 10.84 -1.86
CA ALA A 341 11.27 11.55 -2.64
C ALA A 341 11.87 10.69 -3.76
N PHE A 342 12.14 9.41 -3.48
CA PHE A 342 12.63 8.45 -4.47
C PHE A 342 11.65 8.29 -5.63
N HIS A 343 10.36 8.03 -5.35
CA HIS A 343 9.35 7.85 -6.40
C HIS A 343 9.09 9.14 -7.17
N LEU A 344 9.00 10.27 -6.48
CA LEU A 344 8.74 11.58 -7.08
C LEU A 344 9.87 11.99 -8.03
N GLY A 345 11.12 11.84 -7.61
CA GLY A 345 12.29 12.15 -8.43
C GLY A 345 12.34 11.28 -9.69
N LEU A 346 12.16 9.97 -9.53
CA LEU A 346 12.15 9.03 -10.65
C LEU A 346 11.00 9.29 -11.64
N LEU A 347 9.81 9.66 -11.16
CA LEU A 347 8.69 10.03 -12.02
C LEU A 347 9.00 11.28 -12.85
N VAL A 348 9.59 12.31 -12.23
CA VAL A 348 9.97 13.54 -12.93
C VAL A 348 11.04 13.27 -13.98
N ASN A 349 11.93 12.32 -13.71
CA ASN A 349 13.00 11.91 -14.61
C ASN A 349 12.68 10.66 -15.45
N LEU A 350 11.39 10.42 -15.74
CA LEU A 350 10.89 9.18 -16.37
C LEU A 350 11.60 8.81 -17.68
N ASP A 351 11.87 9.78 -18.55
CA ASP A 351 12.55 9.53 -19.83
C ASP A 351 13.97 8.98 -19.63
N LYS A 352 14.73 9.53 -18.67
CA LYS A 352 16.06 9.02 -18.34
C LYS A 352 15.99 7.68 -17.61
N LEU A 353 15.01 7.50 -16.74
CA LEU A 353 14.77 6.22 -16.06
C LEU A 353 14.54 5.11 -17.08
N GLU A 354 13.64 5.29 -18.04
CA GLU A 354 13.39 4.28 -19.07
C GLU A 354 14.64 3.96 -19.91
N ALA A 355 15.39 4.98 -20.33
CA ALA A 355 16.63 4.80 -21.08
C ALA A 355 17.69 4.03 -20.26
N TYR A 356 17.79 4.32 -18.95
CA TYR A 356 18.67 3.59 -18.05
C TYR A 356 18.27 2.12 -17.92
N LEU A 357 16.98 1.84 -17.65
CA LEU A 357 16.47 0.48 -17.45
C LEU A 357 16.61 -0.41 -18.70
N GLU A 358 16.61 0.17 -19.90
CA GLU A 358 16.89 -0.57 -21.13
C GLU A 358 18.32 -1.12 -21.18
N ALA A 359 19.29 -0.36 -20.67
CA ALA A 359 20.72 -0.67 -20.78
C ALA A 359 21.35 -1.24 -19.49
N ALA A 360 20.65 -1.17 -18.36
CA ALA A 360 21.15 -1.47 -17.02
C ALA A 360 21.86 -2.85 -16.96
N PRO A 361 23.14 -2.91 -16.52
CA PRO A 361 23.90 -4.16 -16.39
C PRO A 361 23.18 -5.20 -15.54
N PHE A 362 22.50 -4.78 -14.47
CA PHE A 362 21.72 -5.63 -13.57
C PHE A 362 20.76 -6.56 -14.31
N PHE A 363 19.98 -6.07 -15.29
CA PHE A 363 19.04 -6.92 -16.04
C PHE A 363 19.69 -7.81 -17.09
N LYS A 364 20.94 -7.53 -17.49
CA LYS A 364 21.71 -8.43 -18.37
C LYS A 364 22.19 -9.65 -17.60
N GLU A 365 22.52 -9.46 -16.33
CA GLU A 365 23.01 -10.51 -15.45
C GLU A 365 21.87 -11.34 -14.83
N PHE A 366 20.89 -10.67 -14.22
CA PHE A 366 19.82 -11.34 -13.46
C PHE A 366 18.51 -11.55 -14.25
N GLY A 367 18.44 -11.05 -15.49
CA GLY A 367 17.26 -11.14 -16.35
C GLY A 367 16.16 -10.15 -15.95
N LYS A 368 14.92 -10.40 -16.43
CA LYS A 368 13.76 -9.48 -16.30
C LYS A 368 12.53 -10.12 -15.65
N ASN A 369 12.72 -11.15 -14.84
CA ASN A 369 11.63 -11.70 -14.03
C ASN A 369 11.47 -10.87 -12.75
N TYR A 370 10.75 -9.74 -12.85
CA TYR A 370 10.69 -8.74 -11.79
C TYR A 370 10.14 -9.27 -10.46
N LYS A 371 9.16 -10.18 -10.50
CA LYS A 371 8.64 -10.85 -9.30
C LYS A 371 9.72 -11.70 -8.62
N PHE A 372 10.46 -12.49 -9.40
CA PHE A 372 11.60 -13.26 -8.88
C PHE A 372 12.70 -12.35 -8.33
N LEU A 373 13.07 -11.30 -9.07
CA LEU A 373 14.10 -10.35 -8.64
C LEU A 373 13.72 -9.70 -7.30
N ARG A 374 12.48 -9.22 -7.16
CA ARG A 374 12.01 -8.67 -5.88
C ARG A 374 12.16 -9.68 -4.74
N ARG A 375 11.71 -10.92 -4.95
CA ARG A 375 11.84 -11.99 -3.93
C ARG A 375 13.30 -12.27 -3.60
N GLN A 376 14.17 -12.37 -4.61
CA GLN A 376 15.59 -12.68 -4.45
C GLN A 376 16.35 -11.58 -3.68
N PHE A 377 16.22 -10.33 -4.12
CA PHE A 377 16.95 -9.20 -3.54
C PHE A 377 16.35 -8.69 -2.23
N SER A 378 15.19 -9.22 -1.82
CA SER A 378 14.62 -9.02 -0.48
C SER A 378 15.15 -10.01 0.57
N LYS A 379 15.98 -11.00 0.21
CA LYS A 379 16.45 -12.03 1.16
C LYS A 379 17.23 -11.44 2.33
N LYS A 380 17.27 -12.18 3.44
CA LYS A 380 18.03 -11.77 4.64
C LYS A 380 19.53 -11.76 4.36
N LYS A 381 19.99 -12.65 3.49
CA LYS A 381 21.38 -12.76 3.04
C LYS A 381 21.42 -12.84 1.52
N LEU A 382 22.26 -12.00 0.93
CA LEU A 382 22.62 -12.02 -0.48
C LEU A 382 24.03 -12.59 -0.64
N THR A 383 24.39 -13.05 -1.83
CA THR A 383 25.80 -13.27 -2.16
C THR A 383 26.51 -11.94 -2.36
N ASP A 384 27.85 -11.93 -2.29
CA ASP A 384 28.64 -10.71 -2.54
C ASP A 384 28.37 -10.13 -3.95
N GLU A 385 28.15 -10.99 -4.94
CA GLU A 385 27.82 -10.62 -6.33
C GLU A 385 26.44 -9.95 -6.40
N GLU A 386 25.43 -10.54 -5.74
CA GLU A 386 24.08 -9.99 -5.66
C GLU A 386 24.06 -8.66 -4.91
N GLU A 387 24.72 -8.59 -3.75
CA GLU A 387 24.80 -7.37 -2.94
C GLU A 387 25.50 -6.24 -3.71
N THR A 388 26.60 -6.54 -4.38
CA THR A 388 27.29 -5.56 -5.24
C THR A 388 26.36 -5.06 -6.34
N ALA A 389 25.71 -5.97 -7.07
CA ALA A 389 24.87 -5.60 -8.19
C ALA A 389 23.64 -4.77 -7.78
N ILE A 390 22.98 -5.13 -6.67
CA ILE A 390 21.81 -4.36 -6.20
C ILE A 390 22.20 -3.00 -5.64
N ILE A 391 23.36 -2.87 -4.99
CA ILE A 391 23.89 -1.57 -4.54
C ILE A 391 24.18 -0.66 -5.73
N GLU A 392 24.83 -1.18 -6.79
CA GLU A 392 25.16 -0.39 -7.98
C GLU A 392 23.92 0.20 -8.66
N ILE A 393 22.92 -0.64 -8.97
CA ILE A 393 21.67 -0.14 -9.57
C ILE A 393 20.90 0.79 -8.60
N SER A 394 20.97 0.54 -7.28
CA SER A 394 20.33 1.42 -6.29
C SER A 394 20.96 2.82 -6.28
N LYS A 395 22.29 2.89 -6.38
CA LYS A 395 23.03 4.17 -6.49
C LYS A 395 22.65 4.94 -7.75
N ASP A 396 22.63 4.27 -8.90
CA ASP A 396 22.23 4.88 -10.16
C ASP A 396 20.80 5.42 -10.11
N LEU A 397 19.87 4.66 -9.52
CA LEU A 397 18.47 5.11 -9.37
C LEU A 397 18.32 6.25 -8.36
N LEU A 398 19.10 6.29 -7.29
CA LEU A 398 19.11 7.42 -6.35
C LEU A 398 19.63 8.70 -7.02
N LEU A 399 20.67 8.60 -7.84
CA LEU A 399 21.17 9.73 -8.64
C LEU A 399 20.10 10.23 -9.63
N LEU A 400 19.42 9.32 -10.33
CA LEU A 400 18.32 9.69 -11.24
C LEU A 400 17.14 10.33 -10.50
N ALA A 401 16.83 9.85 -9.29
CA ALA A 401 15.81 10.45 -8.44
C ALA A 401 16.23 11.87 -8.00
N GLU A 402 17.46 12.05 -7.55
CA GLU A 402 18.02 13.34 -7.16
C GLU A 402 17.96 14.35 -8.32
N GLU A 403 18.40 13.98 -9.52
CA GLU A 403 18.28 14.81 -10.72
C GLU A 403 16.82 15.24 -10.98
N GLY A 404 15.86 14.32 -10.83
CA GLY A 404 14.45 14.63 -10.99
C GLY A 404 13.92 15.62 -9.94
N LEU A 405 14.36 15.50 -8.69
CA LEU A 405 14.01 16.45 -7.63
C LEU A 405 14.68 17.82 -7.83
N GLU A 406 15.90 17.86 -8.36
CA GLU A 406 16.57 19.11 -8.76
C GLU A 406 15.79 19.84 -9.86
N MET A 407 15.27 19.10 -10.86
CA MET A 407 14.42 19.67 -11.92
C MET A 407 13.13 20.31 -11.38
N ARG A 408 12.59 19.80 -10.27
CA ARG A 408 11.43 20.42 -9.59
C ARG A 408 11.78 21.77 -8.94
N ASN A 409 13.06 21.98 -8.59
CA ASN A 409 13.55 23.20 -7.93
C ASN A 409 12.76 23.54 -6.63
N LYS A 410 12.45 22.51 -5.85
CA LYS A 410 11.73 22.60 -4.55
C LYS A 410 12.58 22.18 -3.34
N GLN A 411 13.88 21.94 -3.54
CA GLN A 411 14.83 21.52 -2.49
C GLN A 411 14.46 20.20 -1.78
N GLU A 412 13.79 19.29 -2.50
CA GLU A 412 13.31 18.00 -1.97
C GLU A 412 14.41 16.91 -1.94
N MET A 413 15.61 17.17 -2.48
CA MET A 413 16.72 16.22 -2.50
C MET A 413 17.24 15.83 -1.11
N THR A 414 16.99 16.67 -0.10
CA THR A 414 17.43 16.41 1.28
C THR A 414 16.83 15.11 1.85
N TYR A 415 15.64 14.70 1.38
CA TYR A 415 14.98 13.47 1.82
C TYR A 415 15.65 12.19 1.29
N LEU A 416 16.53 12.29 0.29
CA LEU A 416 17.31 11.16 -0.22
C LEU A 416 18.60 10.93 0.57
N GLN A 417 19.06 11.91 1.37
CA GLN A 417 20.36 11.84 2.05
C GLN A 417 20.53 10.60 2.95
N PRO A 418 19.54 10.17 3.76
CA PRO A 418 19.69 8.97 4.57
C PRO A 418 20.02 7.72 3.74
N LEU A 419 19.43 7.59 2.54
CA LEU A 419 19.70 6.47 1.63
C LEU A 419 21.07 6.59 0.96
N LYS A 420 21.48 7.81 0.60
CA LYS A 420 22.81 8.08 0.02
C LYS A 420 23.93 7.74 1.01
N GLU A 421 23.76 8.13 2.27
CA GLU A 421 24.69 7.79 3.35
C GLU A 421 24.76 6.27 3.57
N GLU A 422 23.62 5.58 3.61
CA GLU A 422 23.55 4.11 3.76
C GLU A 422 24.32 3.39 2.64
N LEU A 423 24.25 3.89 1.40
CA LEU A 423 24.97 3.32 0.27
C LEU A 423 26.38 3.89 0.06
N SER A 424 26.84 4.84 0.89
CA SER A 424 28.11 5.56 0.69
C SER A 424 28.20 6.26 -0.67
N LEU A 425 27.24 7.15 -0.96
CA LEU A 425 27.14 7.95 -2.19
C LEU A 425 27.30 9.45 -1.93
#